data_AF-A0A3D0ICM5-F1
#
_entry.id   AF-A0A3D0ICM5-F1
#
_cell.length_a   1.000
_cell.length_b   1.000
_cell.length_c   1.000
_cell.angle_alpha   90.00
_cell.angle_beta   90.00
_cell.angle_gamma   90.00
#
_symmetry.space_group_name_H-M   'P 1'
#
loop_
_entity.id
_entity.type
_entity.pdbx_description
1 polymer ?
#
loop_
_entity_poly.entity_id
_entity_poly.type
_entity_poly.pdbx_seq_one_letter_code
_entity_poly.pdbx_strand_id
1 'polypeptide(L)' 'MVGYRRFTHVFCGQRGSSLPFLNEARGPVGVPMGSLDNDPDYEPRAHIFVDSKVRWFTPHRAA' A
#
# COMPACT_ATOMS: atom_id res chain seq x y z
N MET A 1 25.44 -1.14 13.31
CA MET A 1 24.19 -1.93 13.20
C MET A 1 23.22 -1.15 12.33
N VAL A 2 23.18 -1.42 11.02
CA VAL A 2 22.25 -0.74 10.09
C VAL A 2 20.91 -1.48 10.17
N GLY A 3 19.92 -0.87 10.80
CA GLY A 3 18.55 -1.39 10.77
C GLY A 3 18.02 -1.33 9.36
N TYR A 4 17.73 -2.48 8.75
CA TYR A 4 17.17 -2.55 7.40
C TYR A 4 15.73 -2.02 7.43
N ARG A 5 15.54 -0.72 7.15
CA ARG A 5 14.21 -0.15 6.94
C ARG A 5 13.64 -0.70 5.64
N ARG A 6 12.98 -1.85 5.72
CA ARG A 6 12.42 -2.60 4.57
C ARG A 6 11.13 -1.99 4.02
N PHE A 7 10.47 -1.16 4.82
CA PHE A 7 9.19 -0.54 4.53
C PHE A 7 9.29 0.97 4.76
N THR A 8 8.93 1.73 3.74
CA THR A 8 8.74 3.18 3.80
C THR A 8 7.25 3.42 3.59
N HIS A 9 6.66 4.31 4.38
CA HIS A 9 5.31 4.79 4.16
C HIS A 9 5.25 6.25 4.60
N VAL A 10 4.59 7.09 3.82
CA VAL A 10 4.54 8.54 4.04
C VAL A 10 3.09 9.01 3.97
N PHE A 11 2.79 10.07 4.72
CA PHE A 11 1.43 10.57 4.88
C PHE A 11 1.37 12.08 4.67
N CYS A 12 0.23 12.57 4.19
CA CYS A 12 -0.07 13.99 4.14
C CYS A 12 -0.22 14.53 5.57
N GLY A 13 0.60 15.52 5.95
CA GLY A 13 0.52 16.14 7.28
C GLY A 13 -0.78 16.90 7.56
N GLN A 14 -1.56 17.23 6.52
CA GLN A 14 -2.82 17.97 6.67
C GLN A 14 -4.06 17.07 6.75
N ARG A 15 -4.09 15.97 5.97
CA ARG A 15 -5.27 15.09 5.84
C ARG A 15 -5.02 13.63 6.21
N GLY A 16 -3.78 13.24 6.47
CA GLY A 16 -3.42 11.86 6.83
C GLY A 16 -3.46 10.84 5.69
N SER A 17 -3.75 11.26 4.44
CA SER A 17 -3.76 10.35 3.30
C SER A 17 -2.37 9.77 3.02
N SER A 18 -2.31 8.54 2.52
CA SER A 18 -1.06 7.95 2.04
C SER A 18 -0.62 8.66 0.76
N LEU A 19 0.67 8.98 0.64
CA LEU A 19 1.23 9.61 -0.56
C LEU A 19 2.23 8.67 -1.24
N PRO A 20 2.54 8.91 -2.53
CA PRO A 20 3.64 8.21 -3.20
C PRO A 20 4.95 8.35 -2.43
N PHE A 21 5.74 7.29 -2.37
CA PHE A 21 7.01 7.26 -1.65
C PHE A 21 8.08 6.49 -2.40
N LEU A 22 9.33 6.92 -2.23
CA LEU A 22 10.49 6.17 -2.69
C LEU A 22 10.84 5.09 -1.66
N ASN A 23 10.93 3.84 -2.11
CA ASN A 23 11.49 2.78 -1.29
C ASN A 23 13.01 2.70 -1.52
N GLU A 24 13.77 3.52 -0.78
CA GLU A 24 15.23 3.58 -0.89
C GLU A 24 15.92 2.22 -0.73
N ALA A 25 15.33 1.31 0.06
CA ALA A 25 15.89 -0.02 0.30
C ALA A 25 15.64 -1.01 -0.86
N ARG A 26 14.67 -0.74 -1.74
CA ARG A 26 14.30 -1.66 -2.83
C ARG A 26 14.46 -1.05 -4.24
N GLY A 27 14.48 0.27 -4.36
CA GLY A 27 14.57 0.99 -5.63
C GLY A 27 13.25 1.53 -6.23
N PRO A 28 12.09 0.85 -6.16
CA PRO A 28 10.87 1.34 -6.81
C PRO A 28 10.14 2.41 -5.99
N VAL A 29 9.33 3.20 -6.69
CA VAL A 29 8.35 4.11 -6.10
C VAL A 29 7.07 3.33 -5.81
N GLY A 30 6.62 3.38 -4.57
CA GLY A 30 5.30 2.90 -4.18
C GLY A 30 4.26 3.99 -4.41
N VAL A 31 3.22 3.68 -5.18
CA VAL A 31 2.07 4.58 -5.42
C VAL A 31 0.83 3.93 -4.81
N PRO A 32 0.20 4.54 -3.79
CA PRO A 32 -1.08 4.05 -3.27
C PRO A 32 -2.16 4.09 -4.35
N MET A 33 -2.87 2.99 -4.60
CA MET A 33 -3.93 2.97 -5.62
C MET A 33 -5.05 3.99 -5.35
N GLY A 34 -5.32 4.29 -4.08
CA GLY A 34 -6.31 5.30 -3.68
C GLY A 34 -5.88 6.75 -3.89
N SER A 35 -4.65 7.02 -4.36
CA SER A 35 -4.20 8.37 -4.71
C SER A 35 -4.30 8.68 -6.21
N LEU A 36 -4.85 7.78 -7.01
CA LEU A 36 -5.05 7.96 -8.45
C LEU A 36 -6.42 8.60 -8.71
N ASP A 37 -6.48 9.56 -9.63
CA ASP A 37 -7.75 10.19 -10.05
C ASP A 37 -8.54 9.27 -11.01
N ASN A 38 -7.84 8.46 -11.79
CA ASN A 38 -8.41 7.58 -12.81
C ASN A 38 -8.12 6.11 -12.51
N ASP A 39 -8.99 5.23 -12.99
CA ASP A 39 -8.77 3.78 -12.95
C ASP A 39 -7.61 3.40 -13.88
N PRO A 40 -6.54 2.77 -13.37
CA PRO A 40 -5.41 2.34 -14.19
C PRO A 40 -5.63 1.03 -14.97
N ASP A 41 -6.85 0.47 -15.00
CA ASP A 41 -7.16 -0.84 -15.60
C ASP A 41 -6.30 -1.95 -14.98
N TYR A 42 -6.18 -1.92 -13.65
CA TYR A 42 -5.36 -2.86 -12.89
C TYR A 42 -6.14 -3.44 -11.70
N GLU A 43 -6.42 -4.73 -11.78
CA GLU A 43 -7.16 -5.44 -10.74
C GLU A 43 -6.26 -5.99 -9.63
N PRO A 44 -6.75 -6.04 -8.36
CA PRO A 44 -6.04 -6.70 -7.27
C PRO A 44 -5.78 -8.19 -7.55
N ARG A 45 -4.50 -8.59 -7.55
CA ARG A 45 -4.09 -9.96 -7.90
C ARG A 45 -3.99 -10.92 -6.72
N ALA A 46 -3.82 -10.40 -5.51
CA ALA A 46 -3.62 -11.22 -4.31
C ALA A 46 -3.91 -10.44 -3.03
N HIS A 47 -4.36 -11.15 -1.99
CA HIS A 47 -4.41 -10.65 -0.61
C HIS A 47 -3.26 -11.22 0.21
N ILE A 48 -2.11 -10.55 0.22
CA ILE A 48 -0.87 -11.08 0.81
C ILE A 48 -0.76 -11.00 2.34
N PHE A 49 -1.67 -10.29 3.01
CA PHE A 49 -1.71 -10.14 4.48
C PHE A 49 -3.07 -10.58 5.07
N VAL A 50 -3.63 -11.68 4.55
CA VAL A 50 -4.93 -12.21 4.99
C VAL A 50 -4.98 -12.53 6.48
N ASP A 51 -3.89 -13.07 7.04
CA ASP A 51 -3.83 -13.45 8.47
C ASP A 51 -3.80 -12.25 9.41
N SER A 52 -3.45 -11.06 8.90
CA SER A 52 -3.47 -9.81 9.65
C SER A 52 -4.82 -9.07 9.55
N LYS A 53 -5.81 -9.65 8.86
CA LYS A 53 -7.16 -9.08 8.80
C LYS A 53 -7.88 -9.27 10.13
N VAL A 54 -8.64 -8.25 10.51
CA VAL A 54 -9.53 -8.29 11.67
C VAL A 54 -10.71 -9.22 11.42
N ARG A 55 -11.17 -9.92 12.47
CA ARG A 55 -12.22 -10.97 12.37
C ARG A 55 -13.56 -10.49 11.79
N TRP A 56 -13.85 -9.20 11.90
CA TRP A 56 -15.09 -8.60 11.40
C TRP A 56 -15.00 -8.16 9.93
N PHE A 57 -13.83 -8.29 9.28
CA PHE A 57 -13.62 -7.87 7.90
C PHE A 57 -13.72 -9.05 6.94
N THR A 58 -14.66 -8.97 5.99
CA THR A 58 -14.78 -9.93 4.89
C THR A 58 -14.01 -9.40 3.67
N PRO A 59 -13.11 -10.18 3.06
CA PRO A 59 -12.44 -9.78 1.82
C PRO A 59 -13.45 -9.54 0.70
N HIS A 60 -13.21 -8.54 -0.16
CA HIS A 60 -13.85 -8.54 -1.47
C HIS A 60 -13.34 -9.76 -2.24
N ARG A 61 -14.24 -10.54 -2.84
CA ARG A 61 -13.84 -11.61 -3.77
C ARG A 61 -13.48 -10.95 -5.10
N ALA A 62 -12.27 -11.20 -5.59
CA ALA A 62 -12.02 -11.13 -7.02
C ALA A 62 -12.88 -12.22 -7.68
N ALA A 63 -13.64 -11.85 -8.71
CA ALA A 63 -14.44 -12.79 -9.49
C ALA A 63 -13.53 -13.77 -10.25
#